data_AF-A0A961Y2H8-F1
#
_entry.id   AF-A0A961Y2H8-F1
#
_cell.length_a   1.000
_cell.length_b   1.000
_cell.length_c   1.000
_cell.angle_alpha   90.00
_cell.angle_beta   90.00
_cell.angle_gamma   90.00
#
_symmetry.space_group_name_H-M   'P 1'
#
loop_
_entity.id
_entity.type
_entity.pdbx_description
1 polymer ?
#
loop_
_entity_poly.entity_id
_entity_poly.type
_entity_poly.pdbx_seq_one_letter_code
_entity_poly.pdbx_strand_id
1 'polypeptide(L)'
;MTVKIYIPDDAGALALGAEKVARAIAQETAARGIEATIVRNGSRGMFWLEPMVEVESENGRVAYGPVKAADIASLFEANFLSGASHHLSLGDPEKIPFLARQTRLTFARCGIIDPLSLEDYRAHGGLRGLANAVAMAPADIVSQVTESGLRGRGGAGFPTGIKWNTVLNAVGDRKYIVCNADEGDSATFADRMIMEGDPFVLIEGMAIAGIATGATKGFVYIRSEYPHAIAKMERAVEIARRAGVLGVNVLGSPNAFDIEVRVGAGAYVCGEETSLLNSLEGKRGVVRAKPPLPAIEGLFGKPTVINNVISLASVPIIMDKGAAFYKDF
;
A
#
# COMPACT_ATOMS: atom_id res chain seq x y z
N MET A 1 9.17 30.97 -1.75
CA MET A 1 8.78 29.62 -1.27
C MET A 1 8.42 28.81 -2.48
N THR A 2 8.99 27.63 -2.64
CA THR A 2 8.67 26.71 -3.74
C THR A 2 7.25 26.16 -3.52
N VAL A 3 6.35 26.34 -4.48
CA VAL A 3 4.95 25.88 -4.37
C VAL A 3 4.90 24.37 -4.62
N LYS A 4 4.21 23.60 -3.76
CA LYS A 4 3.98 22.17 -4.01
C LYS A 4 2.64 21.94 -4.68
N ILE A 5 2.67 21.20 -5.79
CA ILE A 5 1.50 20.81 -6.57
C ILE A 5 1.44 19.28 -6.58
N TYR A 6 0.31 18.71 -6.19
CA TYR A 6 0.09 17.27 -6.09
C TYR A 6 -0.77 16.81 -7.26
N ILE A 7 -0.26 15.86 -8.02
CA ILE A 7 -0.93 15.32 -9.21
C ILE A 7 -0.88 13.81 -9.15
N PRO A 8 -2.03 13.12 -8.96
CA PRO A 8 -2.03 11.69 -8.74
C PRO A 8 -1.35 10.89 -9.86
N ASP A 9 -0.65 9.81 -9.49
CA ASP A 9 -0.06 8.84 -10.43
C ASP A 9 -0.60 7.41 -10.26
N ASP A 10 -1.69 7.26 -9.51
CA ASP A 10 -2.53 6.05 -9.50
C ASP A 10 -3.05 5.75 -10.92
N ALA A 11 -3.14 4.47 -11.27
CA ALA A 11 -3.57 4.00 -12.58
C ALA A 11 -4.93 4.58 -13.01
N GLY A 12 -5.86 4.78 -12.08
CA GLY A 12 -7.16 5.40 -12.34
C GLY A 12 -7.04 6.87 -12.76
N ALA A 13 -6.15 7.63 -12.12
CA ALA A 13 -5.88 9.01 -12.49
C ALA A 13 -5.09 9.10 -13.81
N LEU A 14 -4.11 8.20 -14.01
CA LEU A 14 -3.35 8.11 -15.26
C LEU A 14 -4.27 7.81 -16.45
N ALA A 15 -5.21 6.87 -16.30
CA ALA A 15 -6.21 6.54 -17.32
C ALA A 15 -7.09 7.74 -17.71
N LEU A 16 -7.30 8.68 -16.78
CA LEU A 16 -8.07 9.90 -16.98
C LEU A 16 -7.21 11.11 -17.42
N GLY A 17 -5.92 10.89 -17.68
CA GLY A 17 -5.03 11.89 -18.27
C GLY A 17 -4.14 12.66 -17.29
N ALA A 18 -3.94 12.18 -16.07
CA ALA A 18 -3.10 12.85 -15.07
C ALA A 18 -1.66 13.11 -15.54
N GLU A 19 -1.10 12.24 -16.40
CA GLU A 19 0.23 12.47 -16.98
C GLU A 19 0.26 13.68 -17.94
N LYS A 20 -0.82 13.91 -18.68
CA LYS A 20 -0.95 15.10 -19.54
C LYS A 20 -1.09 16.37 -18.70
N VAL A 21 -1.85 16.28 -17.60
CA VAL A 21 -2.00 17.36 -16.62
C VAL A 21 -0.65 17.71 -15.99
N ALA A 22 0.12 16.72 -15.52
CA ALA A 22 1.44 16.94 -14.94
C ALA A 22 2.41 17.62 -15.91
N ARG A 23 2.45 17.18 -17.17
CA ARG A 23 3.29 17.79 -18.20
C ARG A 23 2.87 19.22 -18.52
N ALA A 24 1.57 19.47 -18.65
CA ALA A 24 1.05 20.80 -18.94
C ALA A 24 1.34 21.78 -17.79
N ILE A 25 1.18 21.35 -16.52
CA ILE A 25 1.55 22.17 -15.37
C ILE A 25 3.06 22.45 -15.36
N ALA A 26 3.91 21.44 -15.59
CA ALA A 26 5.36 21.62 -15.65
C ALA A 26 5.82 22.59 -16.76
N GLN A 27 5.16 22.54 -17.92
CA GLN A 27 5.42 23.47 -19.02
C GLN A 27 4.99 24.89 -18.67
N GLU A 28 3.83 25.04 -18.04
CA GLU A 28 3.28 26.34 -17.67
C GLU A 28 4.10 27.01 -16.54
N THR A 29 4.55 26.25 -15.54
CA THR A 29 5.45 26.78 -14.50
C THR A 29 6.78 27.23 -15.09
N ALA A 30 7.36 26.44 -16.00
CA ALA A 30 8.60 26.81 -16.69
C ALA A 30 8.42 28.06 -17.56
N ALA A 31 7.34 28.14 -18.34
CA ALA A 31 7.06 29.29 -19.20
C ALA A 31 6.86 30.59 -18.42
N ARG A 32 6.31 30.51 -17.20
CA ARG A 32 6.09 31.65 -16.30
C ARG A 32 7.24 31.94 -15.34
N GLY A 33 8.32 31.14 -15.37
CA GLY A 33 9.44 31.28 -14.44
C GLY A 33 9.07 31.02 -12.97
N ILE A 34 8.07 30.16 -12.73
CA ILE A 34 7.57 29.84 -11.39
C ILE A 34 8.32 28.63 -10.85
N GLU A 35 8.89 28.77 -9.65
CA GLU A 35 9.51 27.67 -8.94
C GLU A 35 8.44 26.81 -8.23
N ALA A 36 8.23 25.58 -8.72
CA ALA A 36 7.26 24.66 -8.17
C ALA A 36 7.78 23.22 -8.15
N THR A 37 7.35 22.47 -7.14
CA THR A 37 7.61 21.03 -7.00
C THR A 37 6.33 20.28 -7.33
N ILE A 38 6.38 19.44 -8.35
CA ILE A 38 5.27 18.54 -8.68
C ILE A 38 5.48 17.22 -7.93
N VAL A 39 4.62 16.96 -6.96
CA VAL A 39 4.56 15.70 -6.22
C VAL A 39 3.59 14.76 -6.93
N ARG A 40 4.06 13.56 -7.28
CA ARG A 40 3.23 12.52 -7.89
C ARG A 40 2.65 11.63 -6.77
N ASN A 41 1.61 12.13 -6.10
CA ASN A 41 0.96 11.43 -4.99
C ASN A 41 0.10 10.24 -5.47
N GLY A 42 -0.34 9.40 -4.54
CA GLY A 42 -1.41 8.43 -4.84
C GLY A 42 -2.76 9.12 -5.12
N SER A 43 -3.82 8.35 -5.39
CA SER A 43 -5.19 8.88 -5.44
C SER A 43 -5.82 8.94 -4.04
N ARG A 44 -6.69 9.92 -3.80
CA ARG A 44 -7.57 9.95 -2.61
C ARG A 44 -8.76 8.97 -2.72
N GLY A 45 -9.00 8.37 -3.88
CA GLY A 45 -10.07 7.39 -4.12
C GLY A 45 -11.40 7.99 -4.57
N MET A 46 -11.45 9.28 -4.89
CA MET A 46 -12.63 9.96 -5.44
C MET A 46 -12.56 10.00 -6.97
N PHE A 47 -12.65 8.84 -7.62
CA PHE A 47 -12.33 8.71 -9.06
C PHE A 47 -13.19 9.57 -10.00
N TRP A 48 -14.37 10.07 -9.58
CA TRP A 48 -15.16 11.02 -10.38
C TRP A 48 -14.57 12.44 -10.40
N LEU A 49 -13.60 12.73 -9.53
CA LEU A 49 -12.85 13.99 -9.47
C LEU A 49 -11.45 13.86 -10.07
N GLU A 50 -11.03 12.67 -10.50
CA GLU A 50 -9.69 12.46 -11.07
C GLU A 50 -9.61 12.94 -12.54
N PRO A 51 -8.49 13.52 -12.98
CA PRO A 51 -7.30 13.91 -12.21
C PRO A 51 -7.62 15.05 -11.22
N MET A 52 -7.42 14.80 -9.93
CA MET A 52 -7.68 15.76 -8.86
C MET A 52 -6.37 16.42 -8.46
N VAL A 53 -6.14 17.63 -8.95
CA VAL A 53 -4.93 18.40 -8.64
C VAL A 53 -5.11 19.05 -7.27
N GLU A 54 -4.08 18.97 -6.43
CA GLU A 54 -4.06 19.72 -5.17
C GLU A 54 -2.86 20.65 -5.13
N VAL A 55 -2.97 21.74 -4.39
CA VAL A 55 -1.87 22.69 -4.19
C VAL A 55 -1.73 23.02 -2.72
N GLU A 56 -0.50 23.11 -2.24
CA GLU A 56 -0.20 23.58 -0.90
C GLU A 56 -0.43 25.10 -0.80
N SER A 57 -1.28 25.51 0.14
CA SER A 57 -1.58 26.91 0.45
C SER A 57 -1.32 27.19 1.93
N GLU A 58 -1.43 28.45 2.35
CA GLU A 58 -1.30 28.87 3.76
C GLU A 58 -2.30 28.14 4.69
N ASN A 59 -3.45 27.71 4.16
CA ASN A 59 -4.52 27.05 4.91
C ASN A 59 -4.55 25.52 4.71
N GLY A 60 -3.46 24.93 4.21
CA GLY A 60 -3.38 23.52 3.85
C GLY A 60 -3.61 23.26 2.36
N ARG A 61 -3.88 22.01 1.99
CA ARG A 61 -4.10 21.64 0.57
C ARG A 61 -5.45 22.14 0.08
N VAL A 62 -5.49 22.67 -1.14
CA VAL A 62 -6.72 23.03 -1.85
C VAL A 62 -6.81 22.19 -3.12
N ALA A 63 -7.98 21.60 -3.38
CA ALA A 63 -8.20 20.66 -4.47
C ALA A 63 -8.98 21.28 -5.64
N TYR A 64 -8.68 20.78 -6.84
CA TYR A 64 -9.31 21.12 -8.11
C TYR A 64 -9.57 19.83 -8.89
N GLY A 65 -10.77 19.63 -9.43
CA GLY A 65 -11.05 18.42 -10.20
C GLY A 65 -12.45 18.33 -10.78
N PRO A 66 -12.66 17.50 -11.83
CA PRO A 66 -11.62 16.80 -12.59
C PRO A 66 -10.89 17.72 -13.56
N VAL A 67 -9.55 17.76 -13.48
CA VAL A 67 -8.71 18.66 -14.30
C VAL A 67 -8.29 17.97 -15.60
N LYS A 68 -8.45 18.67 -16.73
CA LYS A 68 -7.88 18.28 -18.02
C LYS A 68 -6.71 19.17 -18.38
N ALA A 69 -5.86 18.71 -19.29
CA ALA A 69 -4.73 19.50 -19.78
C ALA A 69 -5.15 20.84 -20.42
N ALA A 70 -6.37 20.93 -20.96
CA ALA A 70 -6.92 22.16 -21.53
C ALA A 70 -7.30 23.22 -20.46
N ASP A 71 -7.49 22.81 -19.20
CA ASP A 71 -7.89 23.71 -18.11
C ASP A 71 -6.68 24.36 -17.41
N ILE A 72 -5.46 23.98 -17.78
CA ILE A 72 -4.25 24.45 -17.09
C ILE A 72 -4.05 25.95 -17.26
N ALA A 73 -4.21 26.49 -18.47
CA ALA A 73 -4.05 27.92 -18.69
C ALA A 73 -5.02 28.74 -17.80
N SER A 74 -6.30 28.36 -17.72
CA SER A 74 -7.30 29.05 -16.92
C SER A 74 -7.07 28.91 -15.41
N LEU A 75 -6.55 27.76 -14.95
CA LEU A 75 -6.13 27.58 -13.56
C LEU A 75 -5.02 28.55 -13.18
N PHE A 76 -3.99 28.70 -14.02
CA PHE A 76 -2.91 29.64 -13.78
C PHE A 76 -3.37 31.11 -13.85
N GLU A 77 -4.27 31.45 -14.78
CA GLU A 77 -4.91 32.78 -14.83
C GLU A 77 -5.72 33.09 -13.56
N ALA A 78 -6.40 32.08 -13.01
CA ALA A 78 -7.11 32.20 -11.74
C ALA A 78 -6.20 32.22 -10.50
N ASN A 79 -4.87 32.13 -10.67
CA ASN A 79 -3.90 32.03 -9.59
C ASN A 79 -4.13 30.84 -8.66
N PHE A 80 -4.48 29.66 -9.22
CA PHE A 80 -4.74 28.46 -8.43
C PHE A 80 -3.55 28.07 -7.54
N LEU A 81 -2.31 28.49 -7.86
CA LEU A 81 -1.11 28.22 -7.06
C LEU A 81 -1.20 28.75 -5.62
N SER A 82 -2.05 29.74 -5.36
CA SER A 82 -2.32 30.25 -4.01
C SER A 82 -3.60 29.67 -3.38
N GLY A 83 -4.18 28.62 -3.97
CA GLY A 83 -5.49 28.07 -3.56
C GLY A 83 -6.69 28.93 -3.98
N ALA A 84 -6.54 29.79 -5.01
CA ALA A 84 -7.59 30.68 -5.45
C ALA A 84 -8.80 29.95 -6.10
N SER A 85 -9.95 30.64 -6.14
CA SER A 85 -11.19 30.08 -6.67
C SER A 85 -11.16 29.91 -8.19
N HIS A 86 -11.70 28.79 -8.66
CA HIS A 86 -11.88 28.41 -10.05
C HIS A 86 -13.18 27.58 -10.16
N HIS A 87 -13.79 27.46 -11.34
CA HIS A 87 -15.00 26.63 -11.50
C HIS A 87 -14.76 25.13 -11.22
N LEU A 88 -13.50 24.69 -11.17
CA LEU A 88 -13.09 23.34 -10.75
C LEU A 88 -12.70 23.24 -9.27
N SER A 89 -12.76 24.33 -8.50
CA SER A 89 -12.37 24.33 -7.09
C SER A 89 -13.28 23.43 -6.25
N LEU A 90 -12.64 22.58 -5.45
CA LEU A 90 -13.28 21.67 -4.50
C LEU A 90 -13.06 22.12 -3.04
N GLY A 91 -12.16 23.08 -2.83
CA GLY A 91 -11.78 23.56 -1.50
C GLY A 91 -10.83 22.61 -0.79
N ASP A 92 -10.93 22.55 0.54
CA ASP A 92 -10.15 21.65 1.37
C ASP A 92 -10.57 20.18 1.11
N PRO A 93 -9.67 19.33 0.58
CA PRO A 93 -10.00 17.96 0.21
C PRO A 93 -10.44 17.12 1.41
N GLU A 94 -9.92 17.39 2.62
CA GLU A 94 -10.30 16.68 3.84
C GLU A 94 -11.74 17.00 4.28
N LYS A 95 -12.29 18.12 3.83
CA LYS A 95 -13.67 18.55 4.13
C LYS A 95 -14.69 18.08 3.09
N ILE A 96 -14.24 17.47 1.98
CA ILE A 96 -15.16 16.89 0.99
C ILE A 96 -15.97 15.78 1.70
N PRO A 97 -17.32 15.85 1.73
CA PRO A 97 -18.13 14.95 2.57
C PRO A 97 -17.89 13.45 2.35
N PHE A 98 -17.49 13.05 1.14
CA PHE A 98 -17.12 11.66 0.85
C PHE A 98 -15.88 11.21 1.62
N LEU A 99 -14.87 12.08 1.77
CA LEU A 99 -13.63 11.77 2.47
C LEU A 99 -13.79 11.98 3.97
N ALA A 100 -14.38 13.11 4.37
CA ALA A 100 -14.57 13.52 5.77
C ALA A 100 -15.34 12.51 6.63
N ARG A 101 -16.19 11.68 6.01
CA ARG A 101 -17.03 10.68 6.70
C ARG A 101 -16.41 9.29 6.77
N GLN A 102 -15.16 9.12 6.32
CA GLN A 102 -14.47 7.83 6.35
C GLN A 102 -13.62 7.66 7.59
N THR A 103 -13.54 6.43 8.08
CA THR A 103 -12.51 6.01 9.03
C THR A 103 -11.35 5.37 8.27
N ARG A 104 -10.40 6.18 7.81
CA ARG A 104 -9.25 5.70 7.02
C ARG A 104 -8.12 5.18 7.91
N LEU A 105 -8.34 4.02 8.55
CA LEU A 105 -7.29 3.36 9.34
C LEU A 105 -6.13 2.88 8.47
N THR A 106 -6.43 2.01 7.49
CA THR A 106 -5.41 1.45 6.58
C THR A 106 -5.00 2.44 5.49
N PHE A 107 -5.96 3.20 4.95
CA PHE A 107 -5.77 4.12 3.83
C PHE A 107 -5.34 5.53 4.26
N ALA A 108 -4.87 5.71 5.50
CA ALA A 108 -4.59 7.03 6.10
C ALA A 108 -3.70 7.93 5.24
N ARG A 109 -2.76 7.35 4.48
CA ARG A 109 -1.78 8.08 3.66
C ARG A 109 -2.10 8.10 2.16
N CYS A 110 -2.97 7.21 1.68
CA CYS A 110 -3.28 7.11 0.26
C CYS A 110 -3.88 8.44 -0.25
N GLY A 111 -3.16 9.06 -1.19
CA GLY A 111 -3.50 10.36 -1.77
C GLY A 111 -2.85 11.56 -1.09
N ILE A 112 -2.21 11.37 0.06
CA ILE A 112 -1.53 12.42 0.81
C ILE A 112 -0.05 12.49 0.44
N ILE A 113 0.63 11.34 0.47
CA ILE A 113 2.09 11.23 0.32
C ILE A 113 2.54 11.02 -1.14
N ASP A 114 3.80 11.30 -1.43
CA ASP A 114 4.51 10.62 -2.53
C ASP A 114 4.70 9.13 -2.17
N PRO A 115 4.14 8.18 -2.94
CA PRO A 115 4.18 6.76 -2.62
C PRO A 115 5.60 6.16 -2.56
N LEU A 116 6.59 6.80 -3.18
CA LEU A 116 7.99 6.37 -3.19
C LEU A 116 8.88 7.22 -2.28
N SER A 117 8.34 8.18 -1.54
CA SER A 117 9.04 8.93 -0.50
C SER A 117 8.95 8.22 0.84
N LEU A 118 10.05 7.58 1.25
CA LEU A 118 10.13 6.99 2.59
C LEU A 118 10.11 8.07 3.70
N GLU A 119 10.53 9.30 3.37
CA GLU A 119 10.44 10.44 4.27
C GLU A 119 8.97 10.84 4.52
N ASP A 120 8.17 10.96 3.46
CA ASP A 120 6.73 11.23 3.58
C ASP A 120 6.04 10.13 4.38
N TYR A 121 6.38 8.87 4.09
CA TYR A 121 5.85 7.72 4.83
C TYR A 121 6.10 7.85 6.34
N ARG A 122 7.35 8.15 6.75
CA ARG A 122 7.73 8.35 8.15
C ARG A 122 7.05 9.56 8.79
N ALA A 123 6.99 10.69 8.06
CA ALA A 123 6.35 11.91 8.53
C ALA A 123 4.86 11.68 8.87
N HIS A 124 4.22 10.74 8.19
CA HIS A 124 2.82 10.35 8.40
C HIS A 124 2.66 9.06 9.23
N GLY A 125 3.62 8.81 10.14
CA GLY A 125 3.54 7.73 11.13
C GLY A 125 3.99 6.36 10.65
N GLY A 126 4.47 6.23 9.41
CA GLY A 126 5.05 5.01 8.90
C GLY A 126 6.28 4.54 9.69
N LEU A 127 6.49 3.22 9.72
CA LEU A 127 7.53 2.49 10.45
C LEU A 127 7.40 2.48 11.98
N ARG A 128 6.44 3.21 12.58
CA ARG A 128 6.22 3.15 14.03
C ARG A 128 5.78 1.76 14.48
N GLY A 129 4.91 1.11 13.72
CA GLY A 129 4.45 -0.25 14.01
C GLY A 129 5.58 -1.26 13.93
N LEU A 130 6.42 -1.18 12.89
CA LEU A 130 7.60 -2.03 12.77
C LEU A 130 8.65 -1.75 13.84
N ALA A 131 8.89 -0.49 14.21
CA ALA A 131 9.79 -0.11 15.30
C ALA A 131 9.35 -0.72 16.63
N ASN A 132 8.04 -0.75 16.91
CA ASN A 132 7.50 -1.44 18.07
C ASN A 132 7.69 -2.96 17.95
N ALA A 133 7.37 -3.54 16.78
CA ALA A 133 7.43 -4.98 16.57
C ALA A 133 8.85 -5.56 16.70
N VAL A 134 9.90 -4.86 16.22
CA VAL A 134 11.29 -5.36 16.35
C VAL A 134 11.78 -5.41 17.80
N ALA A 135 11.12 -4.71 18.71
CA ALA A 135 11.43 -4.71 20.15
C ALA A 135 10.61 -5.74 20.95
N MET A 136 9.74 -6.51 20.29
CA MET A 136 8.85 -7.49 20.93
C MET A 136 9.28 -8.92 20.66
N ALA A 137 8.87 -9.85 21.53
CA ALA A 137 8.97 -11.26 21.21
C ALA A 137 7.95 -11.63 20.10
N PRO A 138 8.26 -12.57 19.19
CA PRO A 138 7.34 -12.97 18.12
C PRO A 138 5.94 -13.36 18.61
N ALA A 139 5.84 -14.06 19.75
CA ALA A 139 4.57 -14.45 20.36
C ALA A 139 3.71 -13.24 20.78
N ASP A 140 4.33 -12.17 21.26
CA ASP A 140 3.61 -10.95 21.67
C ASP A 140 3.05 -10.20 20.47
N ILE A 141 3.76 -10.21 19.34
CA ILE A 141 3.25 -9.64 18.08
C ILE A 141 2.02 -10.43 17.61
N VAL A 142 2.07 -11.76 17.66
CA VAL A 142 0.92 -12.62 17.33
C VAL A 142 -0.25 -12.37 18.30
N SER A 143 0.02 -12.15 19.59
CA SER A 143 -1.01 -11.81 20.58
C SER A 143 -1.69 -10.50 20.23
N GLN A 144 -0.93 -9.43 19.95
CA GLN A 144 -1.51 -8.14 19.57
C GLN A 144 -2.39 -8.24 18.31
N VAL A 145 -1.94 -8.95 17.27
CA VAL A 145 -2.76 -9.16 16.06
C VAL A 145 -4.01 -9.98 16.36
N THR A 146 -3.92 -10.97 17.26
CA THR A 146 -5.08 -11.77 17.70
C THR A 146 -6.08 -10.93 18.47
N GLU A 147 -5.61 -10.16 19.44
CA GLU A 147 -6.43 -9.30 20.31
C GLU A 147 -7.11 -8.17 19.53
N SER A 148 -6.49 -7.69 18.45
CA SER A 148 -7.07 -6.67 17.57
C SER A 148 -8.37 -7.12 16.89
N GLY A 149 -8.61 -8.43 16.83
CA GLY A 149 -9.74 -9.01 16.10
C GLY A 149 -9.58 -8.97 14.57
N LEU A 150 -8.39 -8.68 14.04
CA LEU A 150 -8.14 -8.67 12.61
C LEU A 150 -8.51 -10.02 11.96
N ARG A 151 -9.38 -9.94 10.95
CA ARG A 151 -9.79 -11.07 10.11
C ARG A 151 -9.23 -10.90 8.70
N GLY A 152 -9.07 -12.02 7.98
CA GLY A 152 -8.64 -12.04 6.59
C GLY A 152 -9.56 -11.21 5.70
N ARG A 153 -8.99 -10.24 4.98
CA ARG A 153 -9.71 -9.26 4.16
C ARG A 153 -9.89 -9.69 2.70
N GLY A 154 -9.32 -10.82 2.30
CA GLY A 154 -9.57 -11.47 1.00
C GLY A 154 -10.87 -12.29 0.95
N GLY A 155 -11.91 -11.91 1.70
CA GLY A 155 -13.24 -12.56 1.66
C GLY A 155 -13.49 -13.62 2.74
N ALA A 156 -12.61 -14.60 2.92
CA ALA A 156 -12.87 -15.75 3.82
C ALA A 156 -12.99 -15.41 5.32
N GLY A 157 -12.48 -14.24 5.75
CA GLY A 157 -12.69 -13.76 7.12
C GLY A 157 -12.07 -14.63 8.22
N PHE A 158 -11.06 -15.44 7.93
CA PHE A 158 -10.36 -16.24 8.95
C PHE A 158 -9.53 -15.34 9.88
N PRO A 159 -9.52 -15.55 11.22
CA PRO A 159 -8.75 -14.71 12.14
C PRO A 159 -7.24 -14.72 11.83
N THR A 160 -6.67 -13.54 11.57
CA THR A 160 -5.27 -13.40 11.13
C THR A 160 -4.29 -13.87 12.19
N GLY A 161 -4.52 -13.49 13.46
CA GLY A 161 -3.66 -13.89 14.57
C GLY A 161 -3.60 -15.41 14.80
N ILE A 162 -4.73 -16.11 14.64
CA ILE A 162 -4.76 -17.59 14.72
C ILE A 162 -3.93 -18.21 13.60
N LYS A 163 -4.04 -17.69 12.37
CA LYS A 163 -3.24 -18.16 11.23
C LYS A 163 -1.74 -17.99 11.51
N TRP A 164 -1.34 -16.84 12.06
CA TRP A 164 0.05 -16.56 12.39
C TRP A 164 0.54 -17.43 13.54
N ASN A 165 -0.29 -17.67 14.55
CA ASN A 165 0.04 -18.57 15.65
C ASN A 165 0.32 -20.01 15.18
N THR A 166 -0.44 -20.51 14.19
CA THR A 166 -0.16 -21.81 13.58
C THR A 166 1.22 -21.84 12.92
N VAL A 167 1.57 -20.81 12.14
CA VAL A 167 2.88 -20.75 11.46
C VAL A 167 4.02 -20.54 12.44
N LEU A 168 3.83 -19.71 13.47
CA LEU A 168 4.82 -19.49 14.55
C LEU A 168 5.19 -20.81 15.22
N ASN A 169 4.21 -21.65 15.57
CA ASN A 169 4.43 -22.92 16.27
C ASN A 169 4.79 -24.09 15.34
N ALA A 170 4.66 -23.94 14.03
CA ALA A 170 5.03 -24.98 13.08
C ALA A 170 6.54 -25.20 13.02
N VAL A 171 6.96 -26.47 12.98
CA VAL A 171 8.36 -26.87 12.83
C VAL A 171 8.76 -26.75 11.36
N GLY A 172 9.85 -26.05 11.09
CA GLY A 172 10.43 -25.92 9.76
C GLY A 172 11.75 -25.16 9.81
N ASP A 173 12.72 -25.60 9.01
CA ASP A 173 14.01 -24.93 8.76
C ASP A 173 13.85 -23.57 8.07
N ARG A 174 12.71 -23.35 7.42
CA ARG A 174 12.34 -22.11 6.75
C ARG A 174 10.84 -21.89 6.82
N LYS A 175 10.44 -20.63 6.89
CA LYS A 175 9.04 -20.17 6.84
C LYS A 175 8.92 -19.02 5.86
N TYR A 176 7.71 -18.83 5.31
CA TYR A 176 7.46 -17.81 4.30
C TYR A 176 6.27 -16.92 4.64
N ILE A 177 6.34 -15.67 4.16
CA ILE A 177 5.19 -14.78 4.07
C ILE A 177 4.80 -14.65 2.61
N VAL A 178 3.53 -14.84 2.28
CA VAL A 178 2.99 -14.65 0.94
C VAL A 178 1.86 -13.65 1.03
N CYS A 179 2.04 -12.53 0.34
CA CYS A 179 0.99 -11.56 0.09
C CYS A 179 0.26 -11.94 -1.21
N ASN A 180 -1.03 -12.24 -1.09
CA ASN A 180 -1.91 -12.45 -2.21
C ASN A 180 -2.43 -11.10 -2.71
N ALA A 181 -1.90 -10.65 -3.84
CA ALA A 181 -2.28 -9.42 -4.54
C ALA A 181 -2.80 -9.72 -5.96
N ASP A 182 -3.49 -10.85 -6.12
CA ASP A 182 -4.10 -11.23 -7.41
C ASP A 182 -5.37 -10.42 -7.71
N GLU A 183 -6.04 -9.85 -6.69
CA GLU A 183 -7.25 -8.99 -6.75
C GLU A 183 -8.08 -9.19 -8.04
N GLY A 184 -8.47 -10.45 -8.29
CA GLY A 184 -9.03 -10.87 -9.57
C GLY A 184 -10.51 -10.51 -9.74
N ASP A 185 -11.18 -10.18 -8.64
CA ASP A 185 -12.59 -9.83 -8.60
C ASP A 185 -12.86 -8.50 -9.32
N SER A 186 -13.89 -8.48 -10.18
CA SER A 186 -14.31 -7.25 -10.84
C SER A 186 -14.68 -6.16 -9.83
N ALA A 187 -14.35 -4.91 -10.14
CA ALA A 187 -14.62 -3.73 -9.32
C ALA A 187 -13.89 -3.67 -7.97
N THR A 188 -12.96 -4.59 -7.70
CA THR A 188 -12.01 -4.45 -6.59
C THR A 188 -10.74 -3.75 -7.07
N PHE A 189 -10.24 -2.82 -6.25
CA PHE A 189 -9.05 -2.00 -6.52
C PHE A 189 -8.38 -1.50 -5.23
N ALA A 190 -8.76 -2.06 -4.08
CA ALA A 190 -8.24 -1.62 -2.79
C ALA A 190 -6.79 -2.09 -2.62
N ASP A 191 -6.50 -3.33 -3.02
CA ASP A 191 -5.15 -3.87 -3.02
C ASP A 191 -4.27 -3.07 -3.99
N ARG A 192 -4.78 -2.82 -5.20
CA ARG A 192 -4.13 -1.96 -6.21
C ARG A 192 -3.76 -0.60 -5.64
N MET A 193 -4.72 0.09 -5.03
CA MET A 193 -4.50 1.44 -4.47
C MET A 193 -3.47 1.46 -3.34
N ILE A 194 -3.38 0.42 -2.51
CA ILE A 194 -2.33 0.32 -1.49
C ILE A 194 -0.96 0.14 -2.13
N MET A 195 -0.83 -0.77 -3.11
CA MET A 195 0.44 -1.03 -3.78
C MET A 195 0.92 0.17 -4.61
N GLU A 196 0.00 0.96 -5.18
CA GLU A 196 0.36 2.14 -5.98
C GLU A 196 0.54 3.41 -5.13
N GLY A 197 -0.26 3.57 -4.06
CA GLY A 197 -0.40 4.82 -3.31
C GLY A 197 0.22 4.84 -1.90
N ASP A 198 0.50 3.68 -1.31
CA ASP A 198 1.18 3.55 0.00
C ASP A 198 1.97 2.23 0.11
N PRO A 199 2.87 1.89 -0.84
CA PRO A 199 3.50 0.57 -0.90
C PRO A 199 4.31 0.21 0.34
N PHE A 200 4.84 1.21 1.06
CA PHE A 200 5.62 0.98 2.28
C PHE A 200 4.78 0.39 3.42
N VAL A 201 3.47 0.64 3.49
CA VAL A 201 2.61 0.03 4.52
C VAL A 201 2.46 -1.48 4.32
N LEU A 202 2.44 -1.94 3.07
CA LEU A 202 2.42 -3.36 2.76
C LEU A 202 3.77 -4.00 3.12
N ILE A 203 4.88 -3.35 2.76
CA ILE A 203 6.23 -3.80 3.10
C ILE A 203 6.40 -3.90 4.62
N GLU A 204 5.95 -2.88 5.35
CA GLU A 204 6.00 -2.84 6.81
C GLU A 204 5.18 -3.98 7.42
N GLY A 205 3.93 -4.16 6.96
CA GLY A 205 3.06 -5.24 7.43
C GLY A 205 3.64 -6.64 7.19
N MET A 206 4.28 -6.85 6.03
CA MET A 206 4.96 -8.10 5.72
C MET A 206 6.21 -8.32 6.58
N ALA A 207 6.99 -7.27 6.86
CA ALA A 207 8.14 -7.37 7.76
C ALA A 207 7.72 -7.73 9.19
N ILE A 208 6.65 -7.10 9.70
CA ILE A 208 6.07 -7.44 11.00
C ILE A 208 5.61 -8.91 11.00
N ALA A 209 4.92 -9.37 9.96
CA ALA A 209 4.49 -10.77 9.84
C ALA A 209 5.68 -11.75 9.81
N GLY A 210 6.76 -11.38 9.11
CA GLY A 210 8.01 -12.13 9.05
C GLY A 210 8.61 -12.32 10.44
N ILE A 211 8.78 -11.23 11.17
CA ILE A 211 9.31 -11.22 12.55
C ILE A 211 8.38 -12.04 13.48
N ALA A 212 7.07 -11.83 13.39
CA ALA A 212 6.08 -12.50 14.24
C ALA A 212 6.06 -14.03 14.09
N THR A 213 6.49 -14.55 12.92
CA THR A 213 6.42 -15.98 12.61
C THR A 213 7.78 -16.66 12.45
N GLY A 214 8.87 -15.88 12.46
CA GLY A 214 10.23 -16.36 12.19
C GLY A 214 10.51 -16.61 10.70
N ALA A 215 9.70 -16.06 9.80
CA ALA A 215 9.96 -16.11 8.36
C ALA A 215 10.95 -15.02 7.96
N THR A 216 11.91 -15.36 7.10
CA THR A 216 12.97 -14.44 6.62
C THR A 216 12.81 -14.04 5.15
N LYS A 217 11.83 -14.64 4.44
CA LYS A 217 11.55 -14.35 3.03
C LYS A 217 10.05 -14.19 2.79
N GLY A 218 9.70 -13.11 2.10
CA GLY A 218 8.36 -12.78 1.65
C GLY A 218 8.23 -12.79 0.13
N PHE A 219 7.03 -13.06 -0.36
CA PHE A 219 6.65 -12.88 -1.76
C PHE A 219 5.38 -12.04 -1.87
N VAL A 220 5.37 -11.05 -2.76
CA VAL A 220 4.16 -10.35 -3.19
C VAL A 220 3.78 -10.89 -4.55
N TYR A 221 2.72 -11.69 -4.62
CA TYR A 221 2.21 -12.22 -5.89
C TYR A 221 1.18 -11.24 -6.45
N ILE A 222 1.57 -10.47 -7.48
CA ILE A 222 0.76 -9.42 -8.09
C ILE A 222 0.25 -9.92 -9.45
N ARG A 223 -1.04 -9.75 -9.72
CA ARG A 223 -1.63 -10.08 -11.03
C ARG A 223 -0.95 -9.33 -12.18
N SER A 224 -0.89 -9.96 -13.36
CA SER A 224 -0.28 -9.36 -14.57
C SER A 224 -1.00 -8.09 -15.05
N GLU A 225 -2.29 -7.93 -14.72
CA GLU A 225 -3.07 -6.77 -15.15
C GLU A 225 -2.77 -5.48 -14.36
N TYR A 226 -1.91 -5.53 -13.32
CA TYR A 226 -1.50 -4.37 -12.53
C TYR A 226 -0.02 -3.99 -12.75
N PRO A 227 0.38 -3.58 -13.97
CA PRO A 227 1.77 -3.20 -14.26
C PRO A 227 2.25 -2.00 -13.44
N HIS A 228 1.35 -1.05 -13.11
CA HIS A 228 1.67 0.11 -12.28
C HIS A 228 2.00 -0.30 -10.84
N ALA A 229 1.19 -1.17 -10.24
CA ALA A 229 1.45 -1.72 -8.91
C ALA A 229 2.75 -2.53 -8.86
N ILE A 230 3.03 -3.35 -9.89
CA ILE A 230 4.29 -4.13 -9.99
C ILE A 230 5.50 -3.18 -9.97
N ALA A 231 5.53 -2.21 -10.88
CA ALA A 231 6.65 -1.27 -10.98
C ALA A 231 6.83 -0.44 -9.69
N LYS A 232 5.72 0.00 -9.07
CA LYS A 232 5.75 0.75 -7.82
C LYS A 232 6.29 -0.08 -6.66
N MET A 233 5.82 -1.32 -6.52
CA MET A 233 6.25 -2.24 -5.46
C MET A 233 7.71 -2.64 -5.61
N GLU A 234 8.18 -2.95 -6.83
CA GLU A 234 9.60 -3.23 -7.08
C GLU A 234 10.48 -2.07 -6.63
N ARG A 235 10.11 -0.83 -7.00
CA ARG A 235 10.85 0.36 -6.60
C ARG A 235 10.80 0.61 -5.09
N ALA A 236 9.64 0.43 -4.46
CA ALA A 236 9.48 0.57 -3.03
C ALA A 236 10.31 -0.46 -2.26
N VAL A 237 10.37 -1.72 -2.72
CA VAL A 237 11.22 -2.76 -2.14
C VAL A 237 12.69 -2.39 -2.21
N GLU A 238 13.18 -1.85 -3.33
CA GLU A 238 14.57 -1.36 -3.44
C GLU A 238 14.86 -0.20 -2.46
N ILE A 239 13.93 0.73 -2.32
CA ILE A 239 14.07 1.85 -1.38
C ILE A 239 14.08 1.34 0.06
N ALA A 240 13.15 0.45 0.42
CA ALA A 240 13.06 -0.16 1.73
C ALA A 240 14.32 -0.95 2.09
N ARG A 241 14.88 -1.72 1.15
CA ARG A 241 16.14 -2.46 1.34
C ARG A 241 17.32 -1.52 1.58
N ARG A 242 17.46 -0.45 0.79
CA ARG A 242 18.53 0.55 0.97
C ARG A 242 18.41 1.31 2.29
N ALA A 243 17.20 1.52 2.77
CA ALA A 243 16.92 2.21 4.03
C ALA A 243 16.97 1.30 5.27
N GLY A 244 17.32 0.01 5.11
CA GLY A 244 17.38 -0.95 6.22
C GLY A 244 16.01 -1.37 6.76
N VAL A 245 14.90 -1.09 6.05
CA VAL A 245 13.56 -1.59 6.41
C VAL A 245 13.42 -3.08 6.03
N LEU A 246 14.14 -3.51 5.00
CA LEU A 246 14.29 -4.91 4.59
C LEU A 246 15.77 -5.29 4.57
N GLY A 247 16.06 -6.58 4.67
CA GLY A 247 17.40 -7.15 4.58
C GLY A 247 17.76 -8.03 5.77
N VAL A 248 19.06 -8.14 6.05
CA VAL A 248 19.60 -9.03 7.09
C VAL A 248 19.40 -8.51 8.51
N ASN A 249 19.27 -7.18 8.68
CA ASN A 249 19.09 -6.51 9.97
C ASN A 249 17.98 -5.45 9.84
N VAL A 250 16.72 -5.87 9.95
CA VAL A 250 15.55 -4.99 9.82
C VAL A 250 15.60 -3.91 10.90
N LEU A 251 15.64 -2.65 10.49
CA LEU A 251 15.84 -1.46 11.33
C LEU A 251 17.05 -1.55 12.28
N GLY A 252 18.10 -2.28 11.90
CA GLY A 252 19.27 -2.53 12.74
C GLY A 252 19.03 -3.54 13.87
N SER A 253 17.85 -4.17 13.93
CA SER A 253 17.56 -5.28 14.85
C SER A 253 18.22 -6.59 14.38
N PRO A 254 18.30 -7.64 15.23
CA PRO A 254 18.83 -8.95 14.82
C PRO A 254 17.88 -9.73 13.88
N ASN A 255 16.72 -9.18 13.54
CA ASN A 255 15.75 -9.86 12.68
C ASN A 255 16.10 -9.66 11.20
N ALA A 256 15.99 -10.72 10.41
CA ALA A 256 16.15 -10.68 8.96
C ALA A 256 14.80 -10.89 8.26
N PHE A 257 14.49 -10.05 7.26
CA PHE A 257 13.35 -10.25 6.37
C PHE A 257 13.56 -9.52 5.05
N ASP A 258 13.32 -10.20 3.93
CA ASP A 258 13.37 -9.60 2.60
C ASP A 258 12.19 -10.06 1.73
N ILE A 259 11.83 -9.25 0.74
CA ILE A 259 10.65 -9.44 -0.11
C ILE A 259 11.07 -9.54 -1.58
N GLU A 260 10.31 -10.32 -2.35
CA GLU A 260 10.39 -10.36 -3.81
C GLU A 260 9.00 -10.21 -4.42
N VAL A 261 8.90 -9.42 -5.48
CA VAL A 261 7.67 -9.28 -6.28
C VAL A 261 7.63 -10.40 -7.30
N ARG A 262 6.47 -11.06 -7.45
CA ARG A 262 6.22 -12.10 -8.44
C ARG A 262 4.99 -11.72 -9.25
N VAL A 263 5.15 -11.74 -10.57
CA VAL A 263 4.08 -11.39 -11.50
C VAL A 263 3.29 -12.65 -11.87
N GLY A 264 1.98 -12.58 -11.75
CA GLY A 264 1.06 -13.62 -12.20
C GLY A 264 0.99 -13.72 -13.73
N ALA A 265 0.19 -14.65 -14.23
CA ALA A 265 0.08 -14.93 -15.67
C ALA A 265 -1.39 -14.99 -16.15
N GLY A 266 -2.23 -14.06 -15.66
CA GLY A 266 -3.60 -13.87 -16.14
C GLY A 266 -4.62 -14.95 -15.73
N ALA A 267 -4.38 -15.66 -14.63
CA ALA A 267 -5.26 -16.74 -14.17
C ALA A 267 -6.00 -16.36 -12.89
N TYR A 268 -7.30 -16.03 -12.99
CA TYR A 268 -8.16 -15.70 -11.84
C TYR A 268 -8.13 -16.74 -10.70
N VAL A 269 -7.99 -18.02 -11.04
CA VAL A 269 -7.90 -19.11 -10.05
C VAL A 269 -6.66 -18.99 -9.16
N CYS A 270 -5.62 -18.25 -9.57
CA CYS A 270 -4.45 -17.97 -8.74
C CYS A 270 -4.74 -17.00 -7.58
N GLY A 271 -5.95 -16.42 -7.49
CA GLY A 271 -6.43 -15.79 -6.27
C GLY A 271 -6.72 -16.80 -5.14
N GLU A 272 -6.94 -18.09 -5.46
CA GLU A 272 -7.04 -19.15 -4.45
C GLU A 272 -5.65 -19.48 -3.88
N GLU A 273 -5.54 -19.56 -2.56
CA GLU A 273 -4.26 -19.62 -1.86
C GLU A 273 -3.33 -20.77 -2.29
N THR A 274 -3.85 -21.97 -2.58
CA THR A 274 -3.01 -23.11 -2.97
C THR A 274 -2.66 -23.12 -4.46
N SER A 275 -3.55 -22.60 -5.31
CA SER A 275 -3.26 -22.33 -6.72
C SER A 275 -2.16 -21.29 -6.86
N LEU A 276 -2.22 -20.21 -6.06
CA LEU A 276 -1.18 -19.20 -5.93
C LEU A 276 0.18 -19.80 -5.60
N LEU A 277 0.23 -20.69 -4.60
CA LEU A 277 1.46 -21.39 -4.22
C LEU A 277 2.04 -22.22 -5.37
N ASN A 278 1.18 -22.94 -6.12
CA ASN A 278 1.65 -23.67 -7.30
C ASN A 278 2.23 -22.72 -8.36
N SER A 279 1.61 -21.56 -8.60
CA SER A 279 2.13 -20.55 -9.52
C SER A 279 3.51 -20.01 -9.06
N LEU A 280 3.66 -19.69 -7.76
CA LEU A 280 4.95 -19.26 -7.18
C LEU A 280 6.06 -20.32 -7.31
N GLU A 281 5.69 -21.59 -7.29
CA GLU A 281 6.60 -22.74 -7.50
C GLU A 281 6.88 -23.04 -8.98
N GLY A 282 6.37 -22.24 -9.92
CA GLY A 282 6.55 -22.43 -11.36
C GLY A 282 5.71 -23.55 -11.96
N LYS A 283 4.66 -23.99 -11.25
CA LYS A 283 3.69 -25.01 -11.71
C LYS A 283 2.44 -24.33 -12.25
N ARG A 284 1.58 -25.13 -12.90
CA ARG A 284 0.22 -24.68 -13.26
C ARG A 284 -0.59 -24.33 -12.00
N GLY A 285 -1.36 -23.25 -12.04
CA GLY A 285 -2.28 -22.82 -10.99
C GLY A 285 -3.50 -23.75 -10.83
N VAL A 286 -3.25 -24.98 -10.38
CA VAL A 286 -4.29 -25.94 -10.02
C VAL A 286 -4.42 -25.92 -8.50
N VAL A 287 -5.66 -25.89 -8.00
CA VAL A 287 -5.95 -25.94 -6.56
C VAL A 287 -5.44 -27.26 -5.97
N ARG A 288 -4.76 -27.19 -4.82
CA ARG A 288 -4.33 -28.38 -4.06
C ARG A 288 -5.48 -28.88 -3.18
N ALA A 289 -5.56 -30.20 -2.99
CA ALA A 289 -6.46 -30.75 -1.99
C ALA A 289 -6.06 -30.26 -0.58
N LYS A 290 -7.05 -30.00 0.27
CA LYS A 290 -6.87 -29.71 1.71
C LYS A 290 -7.55 -30.84 2.49
N PRO A 291 -6.88 -31.51 3.45
CA PRO A 291 -5.56 -31.24 4.04
C PRO A 291 -4.36 -31.60 3.12
N PRO A 292 -3.14 -31.08 3.39
CA PRO A 292 -2.73 -30.22 4.54
C PRO A 292 -3.01 -28.72 4.34
N LEU A 293 -3.04 -27.97 5.45
CA LEU A 293 -3.21 -26.50 5.43
C LEU A 293 -1.89 -25.82 5.04
N PRO A 294 -1.92 -24.72 4.25
CA PRO A 294 -0.72 -23.96 3.90
C PRO A 294 0.10 -23.43 5.08
N ALA A 295 -0.56 -23.20 6.22
CA ALA A 295 0.10 -22.78 7.46
C ALA A 295 1.06 -23.84 8.03
N ILE A 296 0.91 -25.11 7.62
CA ILE A 296 1.78 -26.23 7.97
C ILE A 296 2.66 -26.59 6.77
N GLU A 297 2.04 -26.84 5.61
CA GLU A 297 2.72 -27.20 4.36
C GLU A 297 2.24 -26.33 3.19
N GLY A 298 2.88 -25.17 3.02
CA GLY A 298 2.56 -24.17 2.01
C GLY A 298 3.57 -24.10 0.87
N LEU A 299 4.23 -22.96 0.75
CA LEU A 299 5.22 -22.68 -0.30
C LEU A 299 6.43 -23.60 -0.15
N PHE A 300 6.76 -24.37 -1.18
CA PHE A 300 7.82 -25.39 -1.15
C PHE A 300 7.66 -26.41 -0.01
N GLY A 301 6.41 -26.67 0.40
CA GLY A 301 6.11 -27.57 1.52
C GLY A 301 6.52 -27.03 2.89
N LYS A 302 6.74 -25.72 3.03
CA LYS A 302 7.15 -25.07 4.29
C LYS A 302 5.99 -24.32 4.94
N PRO A 303 6.00 -24.13 6.28
CA PRO A 303 4.98 -23.32 6.96
C PRO A 303 4.92 -21.92 6.35
N THR A 304 3.73 -21.52 5.90
CA THR A 304 3.56 -20.29 5.12
C THR A 304 2.37 -19.49 5.61
N VAL A 305 2.61 -18.22 5.95
CA VAL A 305 1.54 -17.24 6.12
C VAL A 305 1.08 -16.80 4.73
N ILE A 306 -0.21 -16.95 4.44
CA ILE A 306 -0.83 -16.36 3.24
C ILE A 306 -1.90 -15.37 3.69
N ASN A 307 -1.73 -14.10 3.33
CA ASN A 307 -2.68 -13.04 3.64
C ASN A 307 -2.90 -12.14 2.41
N ASN A 308 -4.09 -11.55 2.31
CA ASN A 308 -4.40 -10.51 1.33
C ASN A 308 -3.66 -9.20 1.68
N VAL A 309 -3.47 -8.31 0.69
CA VAL A 309 -2.82 -7.01 0.83
C VAL A 309 -3.40 -6.19 1.98
N ILE A 310 -4.72 -5.98 2.03
CA ILE A 310 -5.36 -5.18 3.10
C ILE A 310 -5.16 -5.80 4.48
N SER A 311 -5.17 -7.14 4.59
CA SER A 311 -4.85 -7.79 5.87
C SER A 311 -3.46 -7.44 6.37
N LEU A 312 -2.44 -7.46 5.50
CA LEU A 312 -1.07 -7.12 5.87
C LEU A 312 -0.92 -5.61 6.11
N ALA A 313 -1.53 -4.78 5.26
CA ALA A 313 -1.51 -3.31 5.39
C ALA A 313 -2.21 -2.78 6.64
N SER A 314 -3.11 -3.55 7.26
CA SER A 314 -3.71 -3.20 8.57
C SER A 314 -2.80 -3.51 9.77
N VAL A 315 -1.76 -4.33 9.61
CA VAL A 315 -0.87 -4.71 10.73
C VAL A 315 -0.08 -3.52 11.29
N PRO A 316 0.50 -2.62 10.48
CA PRO A 316 1.27 -1.49 11.02
C PRO A 316 0.49 -0.60 11.98
N ILE A 317 -0.77 -0.28 11.68
CA ILE A 317 -1.59 0.54 12.58
C ILE A 317 -1.95 -0.19 13.88
N ILE A 318 -2.15 -1.51 13.82
CA ILE A 318 -2.36 -2.34 15.03
C ILE A 318 -1.12 -2.28 15.91
N MET A 319 0.08 -2.39 15.34
CA MET A 319 1.32 -2.37 16.11
C MET A 319 1.71 -0.96 16.59
N ASP A 320 1.27 0.11 15.90
CA ASP A 320 1.49 1.51 16.31
C ASP A 320 0.52 1.93 17.43
N LYS A 321 -0.79 1.67 17.25
CA LYS A 321 -1.84 2.15 18.16
C LYS A 321 -2.29 1.14 19.21
N GLY A 322 -1.89 -0.12 19.06
CA GLY A 322 -2.29 -1.23 19.91
C GLY A 322 -3.58 -1.91 19.46
N ALA A 323 -3.73 -3.16 19.91
CA ALA A 323 -4.86 -4.03 19.58
C ALA A 323 -6.23 -3.44 19.94
N ALA A 324 -6.36 -2.86 21.13
CA ALA A 324 -7.62 -2.29 21.62
C ALA A 324 -8.14 -1.17 20.70
N PHE A 325 -7.25 -0.27 20.25
CA PHE A 325 -7.61 0.81 19.35
C PHE A 325 -8.23 0.30 18.05
N TYR A 326 -7.65 -0.74 17.44
CA TYR A 326 -8.19 -1.29 16.18
C TYR A 326 -9.51 -2.04 16.39
N LYS A 327 -9.65 -2.72 17.53
CA LYS A 327 -10.82 -3.54 17.87
C LYS A 327 -12.11 -2.72 18.08
N ASP A 328 -11.96 -1.45 18.44
CA ASP A 328 -13.11 -0.55 18.70
C ASP A 328 -13.84 -0.10 17.41
N PHE A 329 -13.38 -0.52 16.22
CA PHE A 329 -13.96 -0.19 14.92
C PHE A 329 -14.63 -1.38 14.21
#